data_AF-A0A3S0B2S5-F1
#
_entry.id   AF-A0A3S0B2S5-F1
#
_cell.length_a   1.000
_cell.length_b   1.000
_cell.length_c   1.000
_cell.angle_alpha   90.00
_cell.angle_beta   90.00
_cell.angle_gamma   90.00
#
_symmetry.space_group_name_H-M   'P 1'
#
loop_
_entity.id
_entity.type
_entity.pdbx_description
1 polymer ?
#
loop_
_entity_poly.entity_id
_entity_poly.type
_entity_poly.pdbx_seq_one_letter_code
_entity_poly.pdbx_strand_id
1 'polypeptide(L)'
;MLTEEIQKLTKWKALQIAHHKDEGHYKTVNGKQVEPKEFITNYHAHIVFECYDKKTGKSILLNKKQMSKLQDLAAICLDMPRGEINSGRVHLEPEQYKQAQIDKDKEIEKAIEENTLIFDTLLTNEKQSNKNLSAVKDYISNNLNETTKSNKKLSLLTQELQKTVKALEQENNSLKSLNKTLNNELLAANDDIEKLKEQNTEITNYFLTAKRDLEDLQLILDTLGLSEIKTKLKDAKKKFKADYDNTRELLKASGIASQQDYQELKIKFTEINDKLLMLNKTNIPVKINDMNI
;
A
#
# COMPACT_ATOMS: atom_id res chain seq x y z
N MET A 1 -54.26 68.03 56.45
CA MET A 1 -54.53 66.59 56.26
C MET A 1 -53.59 65.70 57.06
N LEU A 2 -52.31 65.52 56.68
CA LEU A 2 -51.41 64.58 57.40
C LEU A 2 -51.22 64.92 58.88
N THR A 3 -50.82 66.16 59.21
CA THR A 3 -50.59 66.58 60.60
C THR A 3 -51.83 66.48 61.49
N GLU A 4 -53.02 66.66 60.92
CA GLU A 4 -54.30 66.52 61.62
C GLU A 4 -54.62 65.04 61.92
N GLU A 5 -54.39 64.13 60.98
CA GLU A 5 -54.55 62.69 61.19
C GLU A 5 -53.52 62.14 62.19
N ILE A 6 -52.28 62.63 62.12
CA ILE A 6 -51.25 62.33 63.14
C ILE A 6 -51.73 62.79 64.52
N GLN A 7 -52.27 64.01 64.63
CA GLN A 7 -52.78 64.53 65.89
C GLN A 7 -53.93 63.69 66.44
N LYS A 8 -54.84 63.18 65.58
CA LYS A 8 -55.92 62.27 66.02
C LYS A 8 -55.38 60.95 66.58
N LEU A 9 -54.37 60.36 65.94
CA LEU A 9 -53.79 59.08 66.35
C LEU A 9 -52.91 59.21 67.62
N THR A 10 -52.13 60.29 67.71
CA THR A 10 -51.01 60.40 68.67
C THR A 10 -51.24 61.47 69.74
N LYS A 11 -52.20 62.37 69.54
CA LYS A 11 -52.38 63.63 70.30
C LYS A 11 -51.22 64.62 70.17
N TRP A 12 -50.24 64.35 69.31
CA TRP A 12 -49.16 65.29 69.02
C TRP A 12 -49.67 66.45 68.18
N LYS A 13 -49.41 67.69 68.60
CA LYS A 13 -49.83 68.88 67.87
C LYS A 13 -48.67 69.41 67.04
N ALA A 14 -48.85 69.57 65.73
CA ALA A 14 -47.83 70.20 64.89
C ALA A 14 -47.68 71.69 65.26
N LEU A 15 -46.44 72.13 65.45
CA LEU A 15 -46.08 73.52 65.75
C LEU A 15 -45.52 74.24 64.52
N GLN A 16 -44.64 73.57 63.80
CA GLN A 16 -43.94 74.13 62.65
C GLN A 16 -43.74 73.06 61.59
N ILE A 17 -43.81 73.47 60.33
CA ILE A 17 -43.47 72.67 59.16
C ILE A 17 -42.50 73.50 58.31
N ALA A 18 -41.30 72.99 58.09
CA ALA A 18 -40.29 73.56 57.21
C ALA A 18 -40.10 72.64 55.99
N HIS A 19 -40.09 73.20 54.78
CA HIS A 19 -39.92 72.45 53.53
C HIS A 19 -38.57 72.82 52.91
N HIS A 20 -37.75 71.82 52.61
CA HIS A 20 -36.43 72.00 51.98
C HIS A 20 -36.50 71.53 50.53
N LYS A 21 -35.93 72.36 49.63
CA LYS A 21 -35.93 72.15 48.16
C LYS A 21 -34.55 72.38 47.53
N ASP A 22 -33.57 72.69 48.38
CA ASP A 22 -32.22 73.14 48.07
C ASP A 22 -31.16 72.07 48.38
N GLU A 23 -31.56 70.96 48.99
CA GLU A 23 -30.68 69.82 49.28
C GLU A 23 -30.75 68.75 48.16
N GLY A 24 -29.70 67.93 48.02
CA GLY A 24 -29.63 66.89 47.00
C GLY A 24 -28.23 66.32 46.77
N HIS A 25 -28.05 65.56 45.69
CA HIS A 25 -26.76 65.00 45.28
C HIS A 25 -26.64 64.94 43.75
N TYR A 26 -25.40 64.94 43.23
CA TYR A 26 -25.17 64.69 41.81
C TYR A 26 -25.29 63.21 41.50
N LYS A 27 -25.87 62.89 40.35
CA LYS A 27 -26.01 61.53 39.86
C LYS A 27 -24.64 60.88 39.67
N THR A 28 -24.45 59.72 40.29
CA THR A 28 -23.29 58.86 40.11
C THR A 28 -23.70 57.54 39.45
N VAL A 29 -22.88 57.04 38.53
CA VAL A 29 -22.99 55.71 37.93
C VAL A 29 -21.64 55.02 38.12
N ASN A 30 -21.64 53.82 38.70
CA ASN A 30 -20.43 53.05 39.01
C ASN A 30 -19.40 53.88 39.80
N GLY A 31 -19.85 54.63 40.81
CA GLY A 31 -19.00 55.49 41.65
C GLY A 31 -18.48 56.76 40.99
N LYS A 32 -18.81 57.04 39.71
CA LYS A 32 -18.34 58.22 38.98
C LYS A 32 -19.49 59.16 38.66
N GLN A 33 -19.25 60.47 38.77
CA GLN A 33 -20.23 61.47 38.34
C GLN A 33 -20.50 61.29 36.85
N VAL A 34 -21.77 61.29 36.48
CA VAL A 34 -22.18 61.18 35.07
C VAL A 34 -22.03 62.54 34.42
N GLU A 35 -21.51 62.57 33.20
CA GLU A 35 -21.54 63.76 32.34
C GLU A 35 -22.66 63.60 31.28
N PRO A 36 -23.57 64.59 31.13
CA PRO A 36 -23.61 65.87 31.84
C PRO A 36 -24.06 65.72 33.31
N LYS A 37 -23.50 66.57 34.19
CA LYS A 37 -23.81 66.58 35.62
C LYS A 37 -25.28 66.85 35.88
N GLU A 38 -26.00 65.81 36.29
CA GLU A 38 -27.41 65.86 36.66
C GLU A 38 -27.52 65.98 38.19
N PHE A 39 -28.06 67.10 38.71
CA PHE A 39 -28.32 67.27 40.14
C PHE A 39 -29.70 66.71 40.49
N ILE A 40 -29.74 65.76 41.43
CA ILE A 40 -30.95 65.14 41.94
C ILE A 40 -31.33 65.83 43.26
N THR A 41 -32.34 66.70 43.19
CA THR A 41 -32.88 67.40 44.35
C THR A 41 -33.62 66.45 45.29
N ASN A 42 -33.35 66.54 46.60
CA ASN A 42 -34.03 65.80 47.65
C ASN A 42 -35.10 66.67 48.33
N TYR A 43 -36.34 66.60 47.83
CA TYR A 43 -37.47 67.29 48.43
C TYR A 43 -37.89 66.62 49.75
N HIS A 44 -37.76 67.32 50.87
CA HIS A 44 -38.17 66.81 52.18
C HIS A 44 -38.69 67.91 53.09
N ALA A 45 -39.33 67.53 54.20
CA ALA A 45 -39.91 68.45 55.16
C ALA A 45 -39.58 68.04 56.60
N HIS A 46 -39.30 69.03 57.44
CA HIS A 46 -39.15 68.87 58.88
C HIS A 46 -40.42 69.35 59.59
N ILE A 47 -40.96 68.52 60.47
CA ILE A 47 -42.15 68.87 61.26
C ILE A 47 -41.79 68.81 62.74
N VAL A 48 -42.04 69.91 63.45
CA VAL A 48 -41.88 69.98 64.90
C VAL A 48 -43.21 69.72 65.56
N PHE A 49 -43.28 68.69 66.40
CA PHE A 49 -44.47 68.31 67.14
C PHE A 49 -44.34 68.64 68.63
N GLU A 50 -45.42 69.13 69.20
CA GLU A 50 -45.64 69.21 70.63
C GLU A 50 -46.12 67.85 71.14
N CYS A 51 -45.25 67.14 71.84
CA CYS A 51 -45.48 65.75 72.25
C CYS A 51 -45.77 65.60 73.75
N TYR A 52 -46.38 66.59 74.40
CA TYR A 52 -46.77 66.51 75.80
C TYR A 52 -48.24 66.89 76.01
N ASP A 53 -48.85 66.32 77.03
CA ASP A 53 -50.23 66.65 77.41
C ASP A 53 -50.25 67.97 78.19
N LYS A 54 -50.94 68.99 77.66
CA LYS A 54 -51.03 70.32 78.26
C LYS A 54 -51.70 70.34 79.64
N LYS A 55 -52.53 69.34 79.95
CA LYS A 55 -53.21 69.25 81.25
C LYS A 55 -52.33 68.63 82.32
N THR A 56 -51.50 67.65 81.96
CA THR A 56 -50.72 66.85 82.92
C THR A 56 -49.23 67.14 82.89
N GLY A 57 -48.74 67.85 81.86
CA GLY A 57 -47.32 68.14 81.64
C GLY A 57 -46.47 66.93 81.21
N LYS A 58 -47.08 65.74 81.06
CA LYS A 58 -46.35 64.50 80.76
C LYS A 58 -46.14 64.32 79.27
N SER A 59 -44.96 63.81 78.89
CA SER A 59 -44.64 63.42 77.52
C SER A 59 -45.52 62.26 77.04
N ILE A 60 -45.99 62.34 75.80
CA ILE A 60 -46.79 61.34 75.12
C ILE A 60 -45.84 60.49 74.27
N LEU A 61 -45.49 59.31 74.77
CA LEU A 61 -44.64 58.35 74.08
C LEU A 61 -45.50 57.38 73.25
N LEU A 62 -45.06 57.11 72.02
CA LEU A 62 -45.72 56.16 71.12
C LEU A 62 -45.12 54.77 71.28
N ASN A 63 -45.98 53.75 71.35
CA ASN A 63 -45.54 52.36 71.29
C ASN A 63 -45.28 51.90 69.85
N LYS A 64 -44.64 50.74 69.68
CA LYS A 64 -44.29 50.18 68.36
C LYS A 64 -45.50 50.06 67.41
N LYS A 65 -46.69 49.69 67.93
CA LYS A 65 -47.91 49.56 67.12
C LYS A 65 -48.40 50.93 66.64
N GLN A 66 -48.35 51.94 67.49
CA GLN A 66 -48.71 53.32 67.13
C GLN A 66 -47.72 53.91 66.13
N MET A 67 -46.42 53.67 66.30
CA MET A 67 -45.38 54.08 65.34
C MET A 67 -45.56 53.40 63.97
N SER A 68 -45.93 52.12 63.93
CA SER A 68 -46.26 51.44 62.67
C SER A 68 -47.49 52.06 61.99
N LYS A 69 -48.57 52.31 62.74
CA LYS A 69 -49.77 52.98 62.21
C LYS A 69 -49.49 54.40 61.73
N LEU A 70 -48.54 55.10 62.36
CA LEU A 70 -48.09 56.41 61.92
C LEU A 70 -47.43 56.34 60.53
N GLN A 71 -46.64 55.30 60.26
CA GLN A 71 -46.06 55.06 58.92
C GLN A 71 -47.16 54.74 57.88
N ASP A 72 -48.16 53.95 58.27
CA ASP A 72 -49.32 53.64 57.41
C ASP A 72 -50.10 54.92 57.05
N LEU A 73 -50.39 55.76 58.06
CA LEU A 73 -51.08 57.03 57.86
C LEU A 73 -50.27 57.99 56.99
N ALA A 74 -48.96 58.08 57.20
CA ALA A 74 -48.09 58.92 56.37
C ALA A 74 -48.12 58.49 54.90
N ALA A 75 -48.04 57.19 54.63
CA ALA A 75 -48.15 56.63 53.28
C ALA A 75 -49.51 56.95 52.63
N ILE A 76 -50.61 56.73 53.35
CA ILE A 76 -51.97 56.99 52.85
C ILE A 76 -52.19 58.47 52.59
N CYS A 77 -51.84 59.35 53.53
CA CYS A 77 -52.10 60.78 53.40
C CYS A 77 -51.22 61.49 52.35
N LEU A 78 -50.03 60.94 52.07
CA LEU A 78 -49.12 61.47 51.05
C LEU A 78 -49.27 60.77 49.69
N ASP A 79 -50.15 59.76 49.60
CA ASP A 79 -50.32 58.91 48.41
C ASP A 79 -48.99 58.29 47.94
N MET A 80 -48.22 57.79 48.91
CA MET A 80 -46.90 57.19 48.69
C MET A 80 -46.87 55.73 49.13
N PRO A 81 -46.08 54.86 48.49
CA PRO A 81 -45.93 53.48 48.94
C PRO A 81 -45.31 53.45 50.34
N ARG A 82 -45.93 52.67 51.22
CA ARG A 82 -45.40 52.40 52.56
C ARG A 82 -44.05 51.68 52.43
N GLY A 83 -43.11 52.03 53.31
CA GLY A 83 -41.87 51.28 53.47
C GLY A 83 -42.11 49.81 53.86
N GLU A 84 -41.08 48.98 53.70
CA GLU A 84 -41.11 47.55 53.99
C GLU A 84 -41.55 47.27 55.45
N ILE A 85 -42.49 46.34 55.61
CA ILE A 85 -42.95 45.89 56.93
C ILE A 85 -41.84 45.03 57.55
N ASN A 86 -41.45 45.33 58.79
CA ASN A 86 -40.34 44.68 59.50
C ASN A 86 -38.98 44.80 58.80
N SER A 87 -38.69 45.94 58.16
CA SER A 87 -37.38 46.18 57.57
C SER A 87 -36.26 46.02 58.62
N GLY A 88 -35.23 45.24 58.28
CA GLY A 88 -34.02 45.07 59.11
C GLY A 88 -33.05 46.25 59.02
N ARG A 89 -33.46 47.35 58.36
CA ARG A 89 -32.62 48.54 58.19
C ARG A 89 -32.44 49.27 59.51
N VAL A 90 -31.20 49.54 59.85
CA VAL A 90 -30.84 50.42 60.97
C VAL A 90 -30.76 51.85 60.46
N HIS A 91 -31.30 52.79 61.22
CA HIS A 91 -31.16 54.20 60.91
C HIS A 91 -29.67 54.59 60.95
N LEU A 92 -29.20 55.21 59.87
CA LEU A 92 -27.86 55.76 59.79
C LEU A 92 -27.95 57.27 59.90
N GLU A 93 -27.07 57.84 60.72
CA GLU A 93 -26.88 59.29 60.73
C GLU A 93 -26.39 59.75 59.35
N PRO A 94 -26.63 61.03 58.95
CA PRO A 94 -26.30 61.51 57.62
C PRO A 94 -24.83 61.28 57.20
N GLU A 95 -23.89 61.42 58.13
CA GLU A 95 -22.47 61.16 57.89
C GLU A 95 -22.17 59.68 57.66
N GLN A 96 -22.80 58.80 58.44
CA GLN A 96 -22.66 57.34 58.30
C GLN A 96 -23.23 56.86 56.97
N TYR A 97 -24.36 57.42 56.55
CA TYR A 97 -24.96 57.11 55.24
C TYR A 97 -24.03 57.52 54.09
N LYS A 98 -23.45 58.73 54.15
CA LYS A 98 -22.48 59.21 53.15
C LYS A 98 -21.26 58.28 53.07
N GLN A 99 -20.71 57.87 54.21
CA GLN A 99 -19.57 56.97 54.25
C GLN A 99 -19.91 55.59 53.66
N ALA A 100 -21.06 55.02 54.03
CA ALA A 100 -21.51 53.74 53.50
C ALA A 100 -21.71 53.77 51.97
N GLN A 101 -22.12 54.91 51.41
CA GLN A 101 -22.23 55.07 49.96
C GLN A 101 -20.86 55.13 49.28
N ILE A 102 -19.91 55.86 49.87
CA ILE A 102 -18.52 55.93 49.37
C ILE A 102 -17.85 54.55 49.39
N ASP A 103 -18.05 53.80 50.47
CA ASP A 103 -17.45 52.47 50.61
C ASP A 103 -18.02 51.48 49.58
N LYS A 104 -19.34 51.52 49.33
CA LYS A 104 -19.97 50.77 48.23
C LYS A 104 -19.41 51.16 46.87
N ASP A 105 -19.26 52.44 46.61
CA ASP A 105 -18.74 52.94 45.34
C ASP A 105 -17.28 52.47 45.12
N LYS A 106 -16.46 52.45 46.18
CA LYS A 106 -15.09 51.90 46.14
C LYS A 106 -15.05 50.39 45.91
N GLU A 107 -15.93 49.64 46.56
CA GLU A 107 -16.03 48.19 46.35
C GLU A 107 -16.41 47.87 44.89
N ILE A 108 -17.34 48.64 44.32
CA ILE A 108 -17.73 48.51 42.92
C ILE A 108 -16.54 48.84 42.00
N GLU A 109 -15.81 49.93 42.26
CA GLU A 109 -14.65 50.30 41.44
C GLU A 109 -13.56 49.21 41.48
N LYS A 110 -13.26 48.67 42.65
CA LYS A 110 -12.31 47.56 42.81
C LYS A 110 -12.76 46.31 42.05
N ALA A 111 -14.05 45.95 42.12
CA ALA A 111 -14.58 44.82 41.38
C ALA A 111 -14.51 45.02 39.85
N ILE A 112 -14.69 46.25 39.37
CA ILE A 112 -14.55 46.59 37.94
C ILE A 112 -13.08 46.45 37.52
N GLU A 113 -12.13 46.94 38.30
CA GLU A 113 -10.70 46.80 38.02
C GLU A 113 -10.25 45.34 37.99
N GLU A 114 -10.64 44.54 38.99
CA GLU A 114 -10.32 43.10 39.04
C GLU A 114 -10.88 42.35 37.83
N ASN A 115 -12.15 42.62 37.46
CA ASN A 115 -12.76 42.01 36.29
C ASN A 115 -12.09 42.44 34.97
N THR A 116 -11.62 43.69 34.88
CA THR A 116 -10.91 44.20 33.71
C THR A 116 -9.57 43.47 33.54
N LEU A 117 -8.82 43.30 34.64
CA LEU A 117 -7.55 42.57 34.62
C LEU A 117 -7.72 41.09 34.24
N ILE A 118 -8.78 40.44 34.76
CA ILE A 118 -9.12 39.06 34.40
C ILE A 118 -9.44 38.99 32.90
N PHE A 119 -10.25 39.91 32.39
CA PHE A 119 -10.61 39.96 30.98
C PHE A 119 -9.38 40.11 30.06
N ASP A 120 -8.46 41.02 30.39
CA ASP A 120 -7.21 41.20 29.61
C ASP A 120 -6.33 39.94 29.64
N THR A 121 -6.27 39.26 30.79
CA THR A 121 -5.54 38.00 30.93
C THR A 121 -6.17 36.89 30.09
N LEU A 122 -7.50 36.79 30.05
CA LEU A 122 -8.20 35.82 29.21
C LEU A 122 -7.97 36.11 27.72
N LEU A 123 -8.03 37.38 27.32
CA LEU A 123 -7.83 37.80 25.93
C LEU A 123 -6.41 37.50 25.43
N THR A 124 -5.40 37.71 26.28
CA THR A 124 -4.00 37.37 25.94
C THR A 124 -3.78 35.86 25.82
N ASN A 125 -4.36 35.08 26.73
CA ASN A 125 -4.31 33.61 26.66
C ASN A 125 -5.00 33.07 25.40
N GLU A 126 -6.16 33.62 25.02
CA GLU A 126 -6.87 33.24 23.80
C GLU A 126 -6.03 33.52 22.55
N LYS A 127 -5.43 34.72 22.45
CA LYS A 127 -4.53 35.07 21.34
C LYS A 127 -3.36 34.11 21.22
N GLN A 128 -2.72 33.74 22.34
CA GLN A 128 -1.62 32.79 22.33
C GLN A 128 -2.09 31.37 21.93
N SER A 129 -3.25 30.93 22.42
CA SER A 129 -3.86 29.65 22.05
C SER A 129 -4.15 29.57 20.56
N ASN A 130 -4.73 30.63 19.99
CA ASN A 130 -5.02 30.73 18.55
C ASN A 130 -3.75 30.70 17.70
N LYS A 131 -2.67 31.36 18.15
CA LYS A 131 -1.36 31.30 17.49
C LYS A 131 -0.79 29.88 17.48
N ASN A 132 -0.87 29.19 18.62
CA ASN A 132 -0.41 27.81 18.75
C ASN A 132 -1.24 26.87 17.84
N LEU A 133 -2.56 27.06 17.79
CA LEU A 133 -3.45 26.26 16.95
C LEU A 133 -3.14 26.42 15.46
N SER A 134 -2.82 27.65 15.01
CA SER A 134 -2.38 27.90 13.64
C SER A 134 -1.10 27.15 13.30
N ALA A 135 -0.08 27.22 14.18
CA ALA A 135 1.18 26.51 13.97
C ALA A 135 1.00 24.98 13.88
N VAL A 136 0.14 24.41 14.73
CA VAL A 136 -0.21 22.98 14.69
C VAL A 136 -0.92 22.63 13.38
N LYS A 137 -1.87 23.47 12.93
CA LYS A 137 -2.60 23.27 11.67
C LYS A 137 -1.67 23.27 10.45
N ASP A 138 -0.68 24.16 10.43
CA ASP A 138 0.32 24.24 9.36
C ASP A 138 1.23 23.00 9.36
N TYR A 139 1.68 22.56 10.55
CA TYR A 139 2.47 21.33 10.69
C TYR A 139 1.70 20.09 10.22
N ILE A 140 0.44 19.94 10.60
CA ILE A 140 -0.41 18.82 10.16
C ILE A 140 -0.62 18.85 8.65
N SER A 141 -0.90 20.02 8.07
CA SER A 141 -1.08 20.16 6.62
C SER A 141 0.17 19.74 5.83
N ASN A 142 1.36 20.13 6.31
CA ASN A 142 2.62 19.76 5.66
C ASN A 142 2.86 18.24 5.71
N ASN A 143 2.68 17.61 6.87
CA ASN A 143 2.84 16.16 7.00
C ASN A 143 1.82 15.38 6.16
N LEU A 144 0.57 15.83 6.09
CA LEU A 144 -0.46 15.24 5.23
C LEU A 144 -0.06 15.31 3.76
N ASN A 145 0.49 16.44 3.31
CA ASN A 145 0.95 16.61 1.93
C ASN A 145 2.10 15.64 1.59
N GLU A 146 3.08 15.50 2.47
CA GLU A 146 4.20 14.55 2.28
C GLU A 146 3.74 13.10 2.27
N THR A 147 2.86 12.74 3.21
CA THR A 147 2.26 11.40 3.29
C THR A 147 1.46 11.09 2.01
N THR A 148 0.70 12.05 1.51
CA THR A 148 -0.08 11.90 0.27
C THR A 148 0.82 11.69 -0.95
N LYS A 149 1.94 12.42 -1.06
CA LYS A 149 2.92 12.22 -2.13
C LYS A 149 3.54 10.81 -2.06
N SER A 150 3.92 10.38 -0.87
CA SER A 150 4.52 9.05 -0.65
C SER A 150 3.54 7.92 -0.98
N ASN A 151 2.28 8.04 -0.56
CA ASN A 151 1.23 7.07 -0.86
C ASN A 151 0.94 6.97 -2.37
N LYS A 152 0.92 8.11 -3.09
CA LYS A 152 0.79 8.10 -4.56
C LYS A 152 1.94 7.34 -5.22
N LYS A 153 3.19 7.59 -4.79
CA LYS A 153 4.37 6.88 -5.31
C LYS A 153 4.30 5.38 -5.03
N LEU A 154 3.91 5.00 -3.81
CA LEU A 154 3.73 3.61 -3.42
C LEU A 154 2.65 2.91 -4.24
N SER A 155 1.53 3.60 -4.51
CA SER A 155 0.44 3.08 -5.34
C SER A 155 0.89 2.80 -6.77
N LEU A 156 1.67 3.72 -7.38
CA LEU A 156 2.21 3.53 -8.73
C LEU A 156 3.18 2.34 -8.78
N LEU A 157 4.11 2.27 -7.83
CA LEU A 157 5.05 1.17 -7.74
C LEU A 157 4.35 -0.18 -7.53
N THR A 158 3.30 -0.21 -6.71
CA THR A 158 2.48 -1.41 -6.49
C THR A 158 1.82 -1.87 -7.79
N GLN A 159 1.32 -0.92 -8.61
CA GLN A 159 0.71 -1.24 -9.89
C GLN A 159 1.73 -1.79 -10.91
N GLU A 160 2.95 -1.25 -10.94
CA GLU A 160 4.03 -1.76 -11.77
C GLU A 160 4.47 -3.17 -11.33
N LEU A 161 4.61 -3.39 -10.02
CA LEU A 161 4.93 -4.70 -9.46
C LEU A 161 3.85 -5.74 -9.84
N GLN A 162 2.57 -5.38 -9.76
CA GLN A 162 1.49 -6.28 -10.18
C GLN A 162 1.55 -6.64 -11.67
N LYS A 163 1.93 -5.70 -12.54
CA LYS A 163 2.10 -5.98 -13.98
C LYS A 163 3.26 -6.94 -14.24
N THR A 164 4.39 -6.72 -13.57
CA THR A 164 5.58 -7.58 -13.73
C THR A 164 5.34 -8.99 -13.20
N VAL A 165 4.69 -9.15 -12.05
CA VAL A 165 4.29 -10.46 -11.52
C VAL A 165 3.41 -11.22 -12.50
N LYS A 166 2.37 -10.57 -13.07
CA LYS A 166 1.50 -11.21 -14.07
C LYS A 166 2.27 -11.65 -15.33
N ALA A 167 3.21 -10.84 -15.80
CA ALA A 167 4.03 -11.19 -16.96
C ALA A 167 4.92 -12.41 -16.68
N LEU A 168 5.58 -12.44 -15.51
CA LEU A 168 6.41 -13.56 -15.08
C LEU A 168 5.59 -14.86 -14.90
N GLU A 169 4.37 -14.77 -14.37
CA GLU A 169 3.46 -15.92 -14.25
C GLU A 169 3.09 -16.50 -15.62
N GLN A 170 2.82 -15.64 -16.61
CA GLN A 170 2.53 -16.08 -17.98
C GLN A 170 3.74 -16.76 -18.64
N GLU A 171 4.93 -16.19 -18.48
CA GLU A 171 6.17 -16.76 -19.00
C GLU A 171 6.47 -18.11 -18.35
N ASN A 172 6.33 -18.21 -17.02
CA ASN A 172 6.57 -19.46 -16.29
C ASN A 172 5.59 -20.58 -16.71
N ASN A 173 4.33 -20.24 -16.96
CA ASN A 173 3.35 -21.19 -17.49
C ASN A 173 3.72 -21.67 -18.91
N SER A 174 4.27 -20.78 -19.74
CA SER A 174 4.72 -21.09 -21.10
C SER A 174 5.98 -21.97 -21.09
N LEU A 175 6.93 -21.70 -20.20
CA LEU A 175 8.09 -22.56 -19.98
C LEU A 175 7.69 -23.95 -19.47
N LYS A 176 6.69 -24.01 -18.58
CA LYS A 176 6.19 -25.29 -18.06
C LYS A 176 5.57 -26.16 -19.15
N SER A 177 4.81 -25.57 -20.08
CA SER A 177 4.25 -26.31 -21.22
C SER A 177 5.34 -26.76 -22.18
N LEU A 178 6.30 -25.89 -22.50
CA LEU A 178 7.43 -26.23 -23.37
C LEU A 178 8.27 -27.38 -22.80
N ASN A 179 8.61 -27.32 -21.51
CA ASN A 179 9.35 -28.40 -20.84
C ASN A 179 8.60 -29.74 -20.89
N LYS A 180 7.26 -29.71 -20.79
CA LYS A 180 6.45 -30.93 -20.94
C LYS A 180 6.56 -31.51 -22.35
N THR A 181 6.50 -30.66 -23.38
CA THR A 181 6.67 -31.09 -24.78
C THR A 181 8.06 -31.67 -25.01
N LEU A 182 9.11 -30.97 -24.57
CA LEU A 182 10.49 -31.42 -24.76
C LEU A 182 10.78 -32.74 -24.05
N ASN A 183 10.23 -32.95 -22.85
CA ASN A 183 10.34 -34.22 -22.15
C ASN A 183 9.66 -35.37 -22.92
N ASN A 184 8.51 -35.12 -23.55
CA ASN A 184 7.85 -36.13 -24.36
C ASN A 184 8.66 -36.46 -25.62
N GLU A 185 9.23 -35.46 -26.29
CA GLU A 185 10.11 -35.65 -27.46
C GLU A 185 11.38 -36.42 -27.08
N LEU A 186 11.97 -36.13 -25.91
CA LEU A 186 13.13 -36.84 -25.40
C LEU A 186 12.81 -38.32 -25.10
N LEU A 187 11.63 -38.61 -24.54
CA LEU A 187 11.17 -39.99 -24.35
C LEU A 187 11.02 -40.73 -25.69
N ALA A 188 10.36 -40.10 -26.68
CA ALA A 188 10.19 -40.70 -28.00
C ALA A 188 11.54 -40.98 -28.70
N ALA A 189 12.49 -40.04 -28.62
CA ALA A 189 13.82 -40.22 -29.18
C ALA A 189 14.60 -41.36 -28.50
N ASN A 190 14.43 -41.53 -27.18
CA ASN A 190 15.04 -42.64 -26.46
C ASN A 190 14.45 -44.00 -26.87
N ASP A 191 13.12 -44.08 -27.05
CA ASP A 191 12.45 -45.28 -27.55
C ASP A 191 12.97 -45.67 -28.94
N ASP A 192 13.18 -44.68 -29.82
CA ASP A 192 13.73 -44.92 -31.16
C ASP A 192 15.20 -45.36 -31.11
N ILE A 193 16.01 -44.80 -30.21
CA ILE A 193 17.39 -45.26 -29.97
C ILE A 193 17.40 -46.72 -29.50
N GLU A 194 16.48 -47.14 -28.64
CA GLU A 194 16.38 -48.53 -28.19
C GLU A 194 16.05 -49.47 -29.37
N LYS A 195 15.04 -49.14 -30.19
CA LYS A 195 14.70 -49.91 -31.38
C LYS A 195 15.87 -50.02 -32.36
N LEU A 196 16.59 -48.92 -32.61
CA LEU A 196 17.75 -48.93 -33.49
C LEU A 196 18.89 -49.79 -32.93
N LYS A 197 19.08 -49.82 -31.61
CA LYS A 197 20.05 -50.71 -30.98
C LYS A 197 19.65 -52.18 -31.17
N GLU A 198 18.39 -52.53 -30.97
CA GLU A 198 17.87 -53.88 -31.20
C GLU A 198 18.12 -54.31 -32.65
N GLN A 199 17.70 -53.50 -33.62
CA GLN A 199 17.95 -53.77 -35.05
C GLN A 199 19.45 -53.94 -35.37
N ASN A 200 20.31 -53.11 -34.78
CA ASN A 200 21.75 -53.24 -34.99
C ASN A 200 22.33 -54.54 -34.41
N THR A 201 21.78 -55.02 -33.27
CA THR A 201 22.16 -56.35 -32.74
C THR A 201 21.71 -57.49 -33.64
N GLU A 202 20.50 -57.40 -34.22
CA GLU A 202 19.99 -58.39 -35.18
C GLU A 202 20.87 -58.44 -36.43
N ILE A 203 21.18 -57.29 -37.02
CA ILE A 203 22.07 -57.17 -38.18
C ILE A 203 23.46 -57.76 -37.85
N THR A 204 24.01 -57.43 -36.68
CA THR A 204 25.30 -57.98 -36.24
C THR A 204 25.28 -59.50 -36.15
N ASN A 205 24.22 -60.08 -35.58
CA ASN A 205 24.05 -61.54 -35.50
C ASN A 205 23.91 -62.19 -36.88
N TYR A 206 23.19 -61.55 -37.80
CA TYR A 206 23.07 -62.00 -39.19
C TYR A 206 24.45 -62.01 -39.88
N PHE A 207 25.23 -60.93 -39.76
CA PHE A 207 26.58 -60.86 -40.31
C PHE A 207 27.51 -61.94 -39.75
N LEU A 208 27.45 -62.22 -38.44
CA LEU A 208 28.23 -63.29 -37.82
C LEU A 208 27.85 -64.66 -38.37
N THR A 209 26.56 -64.90 -38.62
CA THR A 209 26.07 -66.15 -39.19
C THR A 209 26.54 -66.29 -40.64
N ALA A 210 26.32 -65.28 -41.47
CA ALA A 210 26.76 -65.27 -42.86
C ALA A 210 28.29 -65.44 -42.99
N LYS A 211 29.07 -64.89 -42.04
CA LYS A 211 30.52 -65.11 -41.97
C LYS A 211 30.87 -66.57 -41.71
N ARG A 212 30.19 -67.24 -40.77
CA ARG A 212 30.39 -68.67 -40.50
C ARG A 212 30.03 -69.52 -41.72
N ASP A 213 28.89 -69.24 -42.35
CA ASP A 213 28.47 -69.96 -43.57
C ASP A 213 29.52 -69.82 -44.68
N LEU A 214 30.13 -68.64 -44.82
CA LEU A 214 31.20 -68.39 -45.79
C LEU A 214 32.48 -69.17 -45.44
N GLU A 215 32.84 -69.26 -44.16
CA GLU A 215 33.96 -70.08 -43.68
C GLU A 215 33.70 -71.59 -43.94
N ASP A 216 32.48 -72.07 -43.69
CA ASP A 216 32.07 -73.46 -43.96
C ASP A 216 32.08 -73.78 -45.47
N LEU A 217 31.56 -72.90 -46.31
CA LEU A 217 31.63 -73.05 -47.77
C LEU A 217 33.06 -73.08 -48.27
N GLN A 218 33.95 -72.25 -47.69
CA GLN A 218 35.38 -72.27 -48.03
C GLN A 218 36.01 -73.62 -47.67
N LEU A 219 35.69 -74.16 -46.48
CA LEU A 219 36.15 -75.49 -46.06
C LEU A 219 35.66 -76.60 -47.00
N ILE A 220 34.40 -76.54 -47.44
CA ILE A 220 33.83 -77.50 -48.41
C ILE A 220 34.58 -77.41 -49.74
N LEU A 221 34.83 -76.19 -50.25
CA LEU A 221 35.57 -75.96 -51.49
C LEU A 221 36.98 -76.59 -51.43
N ASP A 222 37.65 -76.43 -50.29
CA ASP A 222 38.97 -76.99 -50.04
C ASP A 222 38.93 -78.52 -49.92
N THR A 223 37.94 -79.08 -49.21
CA THR A 223 37.76 -80.53 -49.04
C THR A 223 37.47 -81.25 -50.36
N LEU A 224 36.64 -80.64 -51.22
CA LEU A 224 36.33 -81.16 -52.56
C LEU A 224 37.48 -80.97 -53.57
N GLY A 225 38.60 -80.37 -53.14
CA GLY A 225 39.76 -80.11 -54.00
C GLY A 225 39.49 -79.09 -55.11
N LEU A 226 38.37 -78.35 -55.06
CA LEU A 226 37.98 -77.38 -56.08
C LEU A 226 38.90 -76.15 -56.05
N SER A 227 39.41 -75.77 -54.88
CA SER A 227 40.44 -74.73 -54.74
C SER A 227 41.76 -75.16 -55.39
N GLU A 228 42.19 -76.40 -55.17
CA GLU A 228 43.35 -76.98 -55.85
C GLU A 228 43.15 -77.11 -57.35
N ILE A 229 41.97 -77.51 -57.83
CA ILE A 229 41.66 -77.61 -59.27
C ILE A 229 41.84 -76.27 -59.96
N LYS A 230 41.39 -75.17 -59.34
CA LYS A 230 41.56 -73.81 -59.89
C LYS A 230 43.05 -73.46 -60.05
N THR A 231 43.87 -73.82 -59.06
CA THR A 231 45.32 -73.56 -59.07
C THR A 231 46.05 -74.47 -60.05
N LYS A 232 45.75 -75.77 -60.04
CA LYS A 232 46.26 -76.78 -60.99
C LYS A 232 45.88 -76.42 -62.43
N LEU A 233 44.68 -75.90 -62.68
CA LEU A 233 44.26 -75.42 -64.00
C LEU A 233 45.09 -74.20 -64.44
N LYS A 234 45.40 -73.27 -63.52
CA LYS A 234 46.25 -72.12 -63.80
C LYS A 234 47.68 -72.53 -64.12
N ASP A 235 48.23 -73.50 -63.39
CA ASP A 235 49.58 -74.02 -63.63
C ASP A 235 49.65 -74.88 -64.90
N ALA A 236 48.63 -75.69 -65.18
CA ALA A 236 48.49 -76.41 -66.43
C ALA A 236 48.46 -75.45 -67.64
N LYS A 237 47.74 -74.32 -67.54
CA LYS A 237 47.75 -73.26 -68.58
C LYS A 237 49.15 -72.69 -68.80
N LYS A 238 49.89 -72.40 -67.73
CA LYS A 238 51.27 -71.90 -67.82
C LYS A 238 52.21 -72.93 -68.44
N LYS A 239 52.15 -74.19 -68.01
CA LYS A 239 52.96 -75.28 -68.55
C LYS A 239 52.67 -75.51 -70.03
N PHE A 240 51.39 -75.57 -70.42
CA PHE A 240 51.01 -75.72 -71.82
C PHE A 240 51.59 -74.60 -72.71
N LYS A 241 51.58 -73.35 -72.22
CA LYS A 241 52.21 -72.23 -72.92
C LYS A 241 53.73 -72.38 -73.03
N ALA A 242 54.39 -72.76 -71.93
CA ALA A 242 55.84 -72.99 -71.91
C ALA A 242 56.26 -74.16 -72.82
N ASP A 243 55.50 -75.25 -72.84
CA ASP A 243 55.75 -76.41 -73.71
C ASP A 243 55.61 -76.03 -75.18
N TYR A 244 54.62 -75.19 -75.55
CA TYR A 244 54.52 -74.62 -76.90
C TYR A 244 55.75 -73.77 -77.25
N ASP A 245 56.18 -72.89 -76.36
CA ASP A 245 57.33 -72.02 -76.61
C ASP A 245 58.63 -72.83 -76.73
N ASN A 246 58.81 -73.86 -75.89
CA ASN A 246 59.99 -74.74 -75.91
C ASN A 246 60.02 -75.67 -77.14
N THR A 247 58.86 -76.24 -77.51
CA THR A 247 58.74 -77.05 -78.74
C THR A 247 59.06 -76.21 -79.98
N ARG A 248 58.62 -74.95 -79.99
CA ARG A 248 58.96 -74.00 -81.05
C ARG A 248 60.46 -73.70 -81.10
N GLU A 249 61.13 -73.57 -79.96
CA GLU A 249 62.59 -73.39 -79.92
C GLU A 249 63.36 -74.65 -80.35
N LEU A 250 62.92 -75.85 -79.96
CA LEU A 250 63.52 -77.11 -80.43
C LEU A 250 63.37 -77.30 -81.95
N LEU A 251 62.22 -76.92 -82.52
CA LEU A 251 62.03 -76.91 -83.98
C LEU A 251 62.97 -75.90 -84.67
N LYS A 252 63.28 -74.77 -84.03
CA LYS A 252 64.30 -73.83 -84.55
C LYS A 252 65.69 -74.41 -84.47
N ALA A 253 66.03 -75.04 -83.35
CA ALA A 253 67.36 -75.61 -83.11
C ALA A 253 67.65 -76.85 -83.97
N SER A 254 66.63 -77.60 -84.41
CA SER A 254 66.81 -78.81 -85.22
C SER A 254 67.38 -78.54 -86.61
N GLY A 255 67.27 -77.32 -87.13
CA GLY A 255 67.81 -76.91 -88.44
C GLY A 255 67.15 -77.57 -89.66
N ILE A 256 66.16 -78.45 -89.46
CA ILE A 256 65.49 -79.23 -90.52
C ILE A 256 63.99 -78.87 -90.63
N ALA A 257 63.45 -78.08 -89.69
CA ALA A 257 62.03 -77.71 -89.66
C ALA A 257 61.65 -76.72 -90.78
N SER A 258 60.53 -76.99 -91.47
CA SER A 258 59.96 -76.15 -92.53
C SER A 258 59.01 -75.08 -91.98
N GLN A 259 58.67 -74.08 -92.79
CA GLN A 259 57.71 -73.04 -92.41
C GLN A 259 56.30 -73.61 -92.10
N GLN A 260 55.95 -74.73 -92.73
CA GLN A 260 54.66 -75.40 -92.55
C GLN A 260 54.56 -76.05 -91.17
N ASP A 261 55.67 -76.59 -90.64
CA ASP A 261 55.74 -77.19 -89.30
C ASP A 261 55.45 -76.17 -88.18
N TYR A 262 55.91 -74.92 -88.34
CA TYR A 262 55.59 -73.84 -87.38
C TYR A 262 54.13 -73.41 -87.43
N GLN A 263 53.51 -73.42 -88.61
CA GLN A 263 52.11 -73.05 -88.78
C GLN A 263 51.19 -74.11 -88.15
N GLU A 264 51.47 -75.39 -88.35
CA GLU A 264 50.71 -76.48 -87.73
C GLU A 264 50.80 -76.46 -86.20
N LEU A 265 51.99 -76.23 -85.64
CA LEU A 265 52.16 -76.11 -84.17
C LEU A 265 51.35 -74.94 -83.60
N LYS A 266 51.33 -73.80 -84.29
CA LYS A 266 50.56 -72.61 -83.88
C LYS A 266 49.06 -72.86 -83.94
N ILE A 267 48.55 -73.52 -84.98
CA ILE A 267 47.13 -73.84 -85.12
C ILE A 267 46.68 -74.75 -83.97
N LYS A 268 47.42 -75.85 -83.71
CA LYS A 268 47.12 -76.78 -82.61
C LYS A 268 47.12 -76.10 -81.24
N PHE A 269 48.08 -75.21 -80.98
CA PHE A 269 48.11 -74.43 -79.74
C PHE A 269 46.86 -73.54 -79.58
N THR A 270 46.46 -72.87 -80.66
CA THR A 270 45.33 -71.93 -80.65
C THR A 270 44.01 -72.65 -80.36
N GLU A 271 43.76 -73.79 -81.00
CA GLU A 271 42.54 -74.60 -80.78
C GLU A 271 42.39 -75.08 -79.33
N ILE A 272 43.49 -75.56 -78.72
CA ILE A 272 43.47 -76.03 -77.33
C ILE A 272 43.28 -74.85 -76.37
N ASN A 273 43.92 -73.72 -76.64
CA ASN A 273 43.79 -72.52 -75.82
C ASN A 273 42.36 -71.97 -75.83
N ASP A 274 41.67 -72.00 -76.97
CA ASP A 274 40.28 -71.56 -77.09
C ASP A 274 39.31 -72.45 -76.31
N LYS A 275 39.52 -73.78 -76.32
CA LYS A 275 38.75 -74.73 -75.48
C LYS A 275 38.95 -74.46 -73.97
N LEU A 276 40.17 -74.13 -73.56
CA LEU A 276 40.50 -73.76 -72.17
C LEU A 276 39.92 -72.41 -71.72
N LEU A 277 39.61 -71.52 -72.67
CA LEU A 277 38.91 -70.25 -72.42
C LEU A 277 37.41 -70.44 -72.26
N MET A 278 36.79 -71.34 -73.02
CA MET A 278 35.36 -71.68 -72.92
C MET A 278 35.00 -72.28 -71.55
N LEU A 279 35.84 -73.16 -71.00
CA LEU A 279 35.67 -73.75 -69.66
C LEU A 279 35.62 -72.72 -68.52
N ASN A 280 36.15 -71.50 -68.71
CA ASN A 280 36.16 -70.45 -67.70
C ASN A 280 34.86 -69.63 -67.67
N LYS A 281 34.04 -69.67 -68.73
CA LYS A 281 32.81 -68.86 -68.86
C LYS A 281 31.58 -69.50 -68.23
N THR A 282 31.62 -70.79 -67.90
CA THR A 282 30.50 -71.53 -67.29
C THR A 282 30.41 -71.37 -65.76
N ASN A 283 31.35 -70.67 -65.12
CA ASN A 283 31.19 -70.28 -63.71
C ASN A 283 30.20 -69.12 -63.61
N ILE A 284 28.97 -69.42 -63.22
CA ILE A 284 27.91 -68.45 -62.90
C ILE A 284 28.43 -67.53 -61.78
N PRO A 285 28.58 -66.21 -62.01
CA PRO A 285 28.85 -65.29 -60.92
C PRO A 285 27.53 -65.02 -60.19
N VAL A 286 27.36 -65.63 -59.01
CA VAL A 286 26.33 -65.17 -58.08
C VAL A 286 26.78 -63.80 -57.58
N LYS A 287 26.20 -62.73 -58.15
CA LYS A 287 26.34 -61.37 -57.62
C LYS A 287 25.46 -61.26 -56.38
N ILE A 288 26.08 -61.24 -55.21
CA ILE A 288 25.44 -60.96 -53.91
C ILE A 288 25.20 -59.44 -53.79
N ASN A 289 24.51 -58.84 -54.76
CA ASN A 289 24.21 -57.40 -54.73
C ASN A 289 22.71 -57.07 -54.69
N ASP A 290 21.83 -58.08 -54.62
CA ASP A 290 20.37 -57.86 -54.65
C ASP A 290 19.68 -58.13 -53.30
N MET A 291 20.41 -58.15 -52.17
CA MET A 291 19.79 -58.02 -50.85
C MET A 291 19.72 -56.56 -50.47
N ASN A 292 18.60 -55.91 -50.82
CA ASN A 292 18.18 -54.67 -50.16
C ASN A 292 17.84 -55.00 -48.70
N ILE A 293 18.66 -54.51 -47.77
CA ILE A 293 18.28 -54.22 -46.39
C ILE A 293 18.22 -52.70 -46.26
#